data_AF-A0A6V7U2Z3-F1
#
_entry.id   AF-A0A6V7U2Z3-F1
#
_cell.length_a   1.000
_cell.length_b   1.000
_cell.length_c   1.000
_cell.angle_alpha   90.00
_cell.angle_beta   90.00
_cell.angle_gamma   90.00
#
_symmetry.space_group_name_H-M   'P 1'
#
loop_
_entity.id
_entity.type
_entity.pdbx_description
1 polymer ?
#
loop_
_entity_poly.entity_id
_entity_poly.type
_entity_poly.pdbx_seq_one_letter_code
_entity_poly.pdbx_strand_id
1 'polypeptide(L)'
;MIRRIFPNLNPDSISVDFELAIHNAIRTIFPESHIRGCFFHLFSNLKKHLSSLNLLNHYNTNPEFALNSRMIVSLAFVPQNDLLEALDMLENYLPLELEPILAYFTNTYIGRIRNNGTRAPPTFVPSSWNVYERTINNQDKTNNYCEAFHKKVQLHLGVAHPTIWKFLDEL
;
A
#
# COMPACT_ATOMS: atom_id res chain seq x y z
N MET A 1 21.96 2.92 10.00
CA MET A 1 22.82 3.71 9.09
C MET A 1 22.35 5.16 8.99
N ILE A 2 21.08 5.45 8.70
CA ILE A 2 20.55 6.83 8.56
C ILE A 2 20.74 7.70 9.82
N ARG A 3 20.34 7.24 11.02
CA ARG A 3 20.58 7.99 12.28
C ARG A 3 22.07 8.25 12.59
N ARG A 4 22.99 7.45 12.02
CA ARG A 4 24.44 7.69 12.20
C ARG A 4 24.91 8.87 11.34
N ILE A 5 24.28 9.10 10.19
CA ILE A 5 24.61 10.17 9.25
C ILE A 5 23.84 11.45 9.62
N PHE A 6 22.58 11.31 10.02
CA PHE A 6 21.69 12.40 10.41
C PHE A 6 21.15 12.16 11.83
N PRO A 7 21.94 12.45 12.89
CA PRO A 7 21.57 12.12 14.27
C PRO A 7 20.33 12.86 14.76
N ASN A 8 20.06 14.05 14.23
CA ASN A 8 18.92 14.89 14.59
C ASN A 8 17.71 14.68 13.68
N LEU A 9 17.75 13.72 12.75
CA LEU A 9 16.61 13.42 11.89
C LEU A 9 15.47 12.84 12.74
N ASN A 10 14.37 13.57 12.82
CA ASN A 10 13.14 13.14 13.49
C ASN A 10 11.94 13.52 12.61
N PRO A 11 11.60 12.71 11.60
CA PRO A 11 10.56 13.05 10.66
C PRO A 11 9.17 12.85 11.28
N ASP A 12 8.23 13.76 11.03
CA ASP A 12 6.84 13.59 11.51
C ASP A 12 6.16 12.38 10.85
N SER A 13 6.55 12.07 9.60
CA SER A 13 6.04 10.91 8.88
C SER A 13 7.07 10.33 7.91
N ILE A 14 6.95 9.03 7.64
CA ILE A 14 7.83 8.30 6.73
C ILE A 14 6.94 7.53 5.75
N SER A 15 7.08 7.82 4.46
CA SER A 15 6.35 7.09 3.43
C SER A 15 7.12 5.87 2.92
N VAL A 16 6.47 4.72 2.92
CA VAL A 16 7.08 3.43 2.55
C VAL A 16 6.13 2.53 1.77
N ASP A 17 6.69 1.48 1.21
CA ASP A 17 5.95 0.33 0.67
C ASP A 17 5.33 -0.52 1.79
N PHE A 18 4.71 -1.63 1.38
CA PHE A 18 4.01 -2.55 2.26
C PHE A 18 4.87 -3.78 2.59
N GLU A 19 6.08 -3.53 3.08
CA GLU A 19 6.94 -4.58 3.62
C GLU A 19 6.97 -4.52 5.15
N LEU A 20 6.55 -5.60 5.80
CA LEU A 20 6.43 -5.66 7.26
C LEU A 20 7.79 -5.43 7.96
N ALA A 21 8.88 -5.92 7.37
CA ALA A 21 10.23 -5.72 7.89
C ALA A 21 10.62 -4.23 7.94
N ILE A 22 10.27 -3.47 6.91
CA ILE A 22 10.52 -2.02 6.83
C ILE A 22 9.69 -1.28 7.88
N HIS A 23 8.41 -1.63 8.03
CA HIS A 23 7.54 -1.04 9.06
C HIS A 23 8.08 -1.29 10.47
N ASN A 24 8.53 -2.51 10.74
CA ASN A 24 9.11 -2.87 12.04
C ASN A 24 10.40 -2.09 12.30
N ALA A 25 11.30 -2.00 11.32
CA ALA A 25 12.54 -1.24 11.44
C ALA A 25 12.27 0.26 11.71
N ILE A 26 11.27 0.84 11.05
CA ILE A 26 10.87 2.23 11.29
C ILE A 26 10.34 2.40 12.71
N ARG A 27 9.44 1.55 13.18
CA ARG A 27 8.92 1.63 14.56
C ARG A 27 10.05 1.54 15.60
N THR A 28 11.09 0.75 15.33
CA THR A 28 12.25 0.64 16.22
C THR A 28 13.13 1.89 16.21
N ILE A 29 13.35 2.50 15.05
CA ILE A 29 14.31 3.61 14.90
C ILE A 29 13.64 4.99 15.10
N PHE A 30 12.38 5.12 14.71
CA PHE A 30 11.58 6.35 14.75
C PHE A 30 10.18 6.06 15.30
N PRO A 31 10.07 5.74 16.61
CA PRO A 31 8.80 5.34 17.22
C PRO A 31 7.71 6.42 17.14
N GLU A 32 8.10 7.69 17.12
CA GLU A 32 7.19 8.83 17.05
C GLU A 32 6.75 9.18 15.62
N SER A 33 7.39 8.61 14.59
CA SER A 33 7.06 8.92 13.21
C SER A 33 5.82 8.17 12.74
N HIS A 34 4.91 8.87 12.05
CA HIS A 34 3.80 8.23 11.38
C HIS A 34 4.26 7.47 10.13
N ILE A 35 4.06 6.15 10.13
CA ILE A 35 4.29 5.33 8.93
C ILE A 35 3.13 5.54 7.95
N ARG A 36 3.46 5.96 6.72
CA ARG A 36 2.48 6.26 5.65
C ARG A 36 2.72 5.37 4.43
N GLY A 37 1.91 4.32 4.30
CA GLY A 37 1.80 3.52 3.10
C GLY A 37 1.48 4.39 1.88
N CYS A 38 2.18 4.10 0.79
CA CYS A 38 1.97 4.74 -0.50
C CYS A 38 0.76 4.13 -1.23
N PHE A 39 -0.19 4.95 -1.67
CA PHE A 39 -1.38 4.48 -2.39
C PHE A 39 -1.04 3.74 -3.69
N PHE A 40 0.00 4.17 -4.40
CA PHE A 40 0.48 3.47 -5.60
C PHE A 40 0.89 2.03 -5.29
N HIS A 41 1.62 1.81 -4.19
CA HIS A 41 2.00 0.46 -3.76
C HIS A 41 0.81 -0.36 -3.27
N LEU A 42 -0.17 0.28 -2.62
CA LEU A 42 -1.42 -0.39 -2.23
C LEU A 42 -2.16 -0.91 -3.46
N PHE A 43 -2.30 -0.07 -4.49
CA PHE A 43 -2.89 -0.45 -5.77
C PHE A 43 -2.05 -1.49 -6.54
N SER A 44 -0.72 -1.38 -6.49
CA SER A 44 0.17 -2.39 -7.07
C SER A 44 -0.01 -3.76 -6.39
N ASN A 45 -0.16 -3.79 -5.07
CA ASN A 45 -0.41 -5.03 -4.33
C ASN A 45 -1.74 -5.69 -4.74
N LEU A 46 -2.80 -4.90 -4.95
CA LEU A 46 -4.05 -5.41 -5.52
C LEU A 46 -3.81 -6.10 -6.88
N LYS A 47 -3.09 -5.44 -7.80
CA LYS A 47 -2.78 -6.02 -9.12
C LYS A 47 -1.91 -7.27 -9.03
N LYS A 48 -0.92 -7.30 -8.13
CA LYS A 48 -0.10 -8.50 -7.87
C LYS A 48 -0.97 -9.65 -7.37
N HIS A 49 -1.92 -9.38 -6.47
CA HIS A 49 -2.80 -10.41 -5.96
C HIS A 49 -3.79 -10.92 -7.02
N LEU A 50 -4.39 -10.02 -7.82
CA LEU A 50 -5.17 -10.40 -9.01
C LEU A 50 -4.37 -11.30 -9.95
N SER A 51 -3.10 -10.97 -10.21
CA SER A 51 -2.20 -11.79 -11.02
C SER A 51 -1.96 -13.18 -10.41
N SER A 52 -1.78 -13.27 -9.09
CA SER A 52 -1.56 -14.54 -8.39
C SER A 52 -2.77 -15.49 -8.48
N LEU A 53 -3.96 -14.94 -8.71
CA LEU A 53 -5.20 -15.69 -8.91
C LEU A 53 -5.55 -15.87 -10.40
N ASN A 54 -4.65 -15.49 -11.32
CA ASN A 54 -4.89 -15.50 -12.78
C ASN A 54 -6.06 -14.59 -13.24
N LEU A 55 -6.44 -13.59 -12.44
CA LEU A 55 -7.53 -12.66 -12.72
C LEU A 55 -7.08 -11.38 -13.44
N LEU A 56 -5.76 -11.19 -13.64
CA LEU A 56 -5.23 -9.95 -14.23
C LEU A 56 -5.68 -9.74 -15.68
N ASN A 57 -5.81 -10.82 -16.47
CA ASN A 57 -6.35 -10.70 -17.82
C ASN A 57 -7.80 -10.24 -17.79
N HIS A 58 -8.63 -10.84 -16.93
CA HIS A 58 -10.03 -10.46 -16.77
C HIS A 58 -10.17 -8.99 -16.33
N TYR A 59 -9.33 -8.54 -15.39
CA TYR A 59 -9.22 -7.13 -15.00
C TYR A 59 -8.90 -6.20 -16.18
N ASN A 60 -8.04 -6.62 -17.11
CA ASN A 60 -7.64 -5.77 -18.24
C ASN A 60 -8.69 -5.74 -19.37
N THR A 61 -9.53 -6.77 -19.49
CA THR A 61 -10.48 -6.92 -20.60
C THR A 61 -11.94 -6.66 -20.23
N ASN A 62 -12.29 -6.66 -18.93
CA ASN A 62 -13.66 -6.42 -18.44
C ASN A 62 -13.73 -5.14 -17.59
N PRO A 63 -14.34 -4.05 -18.11
CA PRO A 63 -14.43 -2.77 -17.41
C PRO A 63 -15.19 -2.82 -16.08
N GLU A 64 -16.24 -3.63 -15.99
CA GLU A 64 -17.06 -3.77 -14.77
C GLU A 64 -16.29 -4.50 -13.69
N PHE A 65 -15.66 -5.63 -14.03
CA PHE A 65 -14.77 -6.34 -13.11
C PHE A 65 -13.62 -5.44 -12.63
N ALA A 66 -13.04 -4.65 -13.53
CA ALA A 66 -11.99 -3.71 -13.20
C ALA A 66 -12.46 -2.60 -12.24
N LEU A 67 -13.69 -2.10 -12.44
CA LEU A 67 -14.32 -1.12 -11.55
C LEU A 67 -14.54 -1.71 -10.15
N ASN A 68 -15.16 -2.88 -10.09
CA ASN A 68 -15.44 -3.59 -8.83
C ASN A 68 -14.15 -3.92 -8.08
N SER A 69 -13.10 -4.36 -8.79
CA SER A 69 -11.77 -4.55 -8.21
C SER A 69 -11.19 -3.26 -7.63
N ARG A 70 -11.37 -2.11 -8.31
CA ARG A 70 -10.89 -0.80 -7.83
C ARG A 70 -11.68 -0.30 -6.63
N MET A 71 -12.95 -0.67 -6.47
CA MET A 71 -13.73 -0.30 -5.28
C MET A 71 -13.10 -0.86 -4.00
N ILE A 72 -12.47 -2.03 -4.05
CA ILE A 72 -11.77 -2.63 -2.89
C ILE A 72 -10.63 -1.71 -2.42
N VAL A 73 -9.75 -1.28 -3.32
CA VAL A 73 -8.66 -0.34 -2.95
C VAL A 73 -9.18 1.05 -2.61
N SER A 74 -10.37 1.41 -3.08
CA SER A 74 -10.98 2.71 -2.81
C SER A 74 -11.38 2.90 -1.34
N LEU A 75 -11.46 1.82 -0.56
CA LEU A 75 -11.60 1.86 0.90
C LEU A 75 -10.52 2.72 1.57
N ALA A 76 -9.37 2.93 0.93
CA ALA A 76 -8.34 3.85 1.41
C ALA A 76 -8.81 5.32 1.49
N PHE A 77 -9.85 5.69 0.75
CA PHE A 77 -10.44 7.02 0.74
C PHE A 77 -11.68 7.12 1.63
N VAL A 78 -12.08 6.07 2.34
CA VAL A 78 -13.20 6.13 3.29
C VAL A 78 -12.68 6.69 4.61
N PRO A 79 -13.41 7.57 5.31
CA PRO A 79 -13.08 7.95 6.69
C PRO A 79 -12.87 6.70 7.55
N GLN A 80 -11.84 6.66 8.39
CA GLN A 80 -11.51 5.44 9.14
C GLN A 80 -12.66 4.96 10.06
N ASN A 81 -13.49 5.90 10.54
CA ASN A 81 -14.66 5.59 11.37
C ASN A 81 -15.76 4.85 10.59
N ASP A 82 -15.87 5.11 9.29
CA ASP A 82 -16.90 4.55 8.41
C ASP A 82 -16.38 3.32 7.65
N LEU A 83 -15.11 2.92 7.88
CA LEU A 83 -14.42 1.89 7.11
C LEU A 83 -15.10 0.51 7.22
N LEU A 84 -15.65 0.18 8.39
CA LEU A 84 -16.33 -1.10 8.60
C LEU A 84 -17.69 -1.13 7.90
N GLU A 85 -18.45 -0.03 7.97
CA GLU A 85 -19.73 0.08 7.26
C GLU A 85 -19.51 0.01 5.75
N ALA A 86 -18.50 0.72 5.22
CA ALA A 86 -18.16 0.66 3.80
C ALA A 86 -17.69 -0.75 3.37
N LEU A 87 -16.97 -1.47 4.23
CA LEU A 87 -16.60 -2.86 3.97
C LEU A 87 -17.85 -3.76 3.86
N ASP A 88 -18.77 -3.67 4.82
CA ASP A 88 -20.00 -4.47 4.84
C ASP A 88 -20.89 -4.18 3.61
N MET A 89 -21.00 -2.91 3.20
CA MET A 89 -21.69 -2.54 1.96
C MET A 89 -21.02 -3.16 0.73
N LEU A 90 -19.69 -3.14 0.69
CA LEU A 90 -18.91 -3.65 -0.43
C LEU A 90 -18.98 -5.20 -0.51
N GLU A 91 -18.98 -5.89 0.63
CA GLU A 91 -19.19 -7.35 0.72
C GLU A 91 -20.53 -7.77 0.08
N ASN A 92 -21.60 -6.99 0.27
CA ASN A 92 -22.91 -7.26 -0.31
C ASN A 92 -23.05 -6.86 -1.78
N TYR A 93 -22.22 -5.92 -2.24
CA TYR A 93 -22.29 -5.38 -3.61
C TYR A 93 -21.42 -6.16 -4.60
N LEU A 94 -20.25 -6.63 -4.17
CA LEU A 94 -19.27 -7.23 -5.08
C LEU A 94 -19.71 -8.62 -5.59
N PRO A 95 -19.36 -8.97 -6.85
CA PRO A 95 -19.59 -10.31 -7.36
C PRO A 95 -18.73 -11.33 -6.61
N LEU A 96 -19.25 -12.56 -6.48
CA LEU A 96 -18.57 -13.68 -5.80
C LEU A 96 -17.13 -13.91 -6.31
N GLU A 97 -16.87 -13.64 -7.58
CA GLU A 97 -15.54 -13.77 -8.19
C GLU A 97 -14.47 -12.88 -7.51
N LEU A 98 -14.88 -11.78 -6.85
CA LEU A 98 -13.98 -10.87 -6.14
C LEU A 98 -13.86 -11.16 -4.63
N GLU A 99 -14.60 -12.14 -4.10
CA GLU A 99 -14.48 -12.54 -2.69
C GLU A 99 -13.03 -12.85 -2.28
N PRO A 100 -12.21 -13.58 -3.07
CA PRO A 100 -10.83 -13.86 -2.68
C PRO A 100 -9.98 -12.58 -2.55
N ILE A 101 -10.24 -11.59 -3.41
CA ILE A 101 -9.53 -10.31 -3.41
C ILE A 101 -9.95 -9.46 -2.21
N LEU A 102 -11.25 -9.41 -1.93
CA LEU A 102 -11.78 -8.70 -0.77
C LEU A 102 -11.29 -9.34 0.53
N ALA A 103 -11.34 -10.67 0.63
CA ALA A 103 -10.82 -11.41 1.78
C ALA A 103 -9.32 -11.16 2.00
N TYR A 104 -8.51 -11.14 0.95
CA TYR A 104 -7.09 -10.75 1.03
C TYR A 104 -6.94 -9.33 1.59
N PHE A 105 -7.71 -8.37 1.06
CA PHE A 105 -7.63 -6.98 1.48
C PHE A 105 -8.05 -6.84 2.95
N THR A 106 -9.19 -7.42 3.33
CA THR A 106 -9.70 -7.43 4.70
C THR A 106 -8.68 -8.05 5.66
N ASN A 107 -8.12 -9.20 5.34
CA ASN A 107 -7.12 -9.84 6.20
C ASN A 107 -5.86 -8.99 6.39
N THR A 108 -5.39 -8.34 5.33
CA THR A 108 -4.10 -7.63 5.31
C THR A 108 -4.19 -6.23 5.91
N TYR A 109 -5.30 -5.52 5.68
CA TYR A 109 -5.40 -4.08 5.90
C TYR A 109 -6.46 -3.67 6.94
N ILE A 110 -7.48 -4.50 7.19
CA ILE A 110 -8.59 -4.17 8.11
C ILE A 110 -8.62 -5.10 9.34
N GLY A 111 -8.28 -6.37 9.13
CA GLY A 111 -8.37 -7.45 10.10
C GLY A 111 -9.69 -8.22 9.96
N ARG A 112 -9.66 -9.55 9.92
CA ARG A 112 -10.87 -10.38 9.84
C ARG A 112 -11.57 -10.55 11.19
N ILE A 113 -12.87 -10.83 11.16
CA ILE A 113 -13.61 -11.31 12.33
C ILE A 113 -13.19 -12.75 12.64
N ARG A 114 -12.95 -13.03 13.92
CA ARG A 114 -12.67 -14.37 14.46
C ARG A 114 -13.98 -15.01 14.92
N ASN A 115 -13.97 -16.34 15.11
CA ASN A 115 -15.14 -17.11 15.56
C ASN A 115 -15.73 -16.62 16.91
N ASN A 116 -14.95 -15.94 17.73
CA ASN A 116 -15.38 -15.36 19.01
C ASN A 116 -15.94 -13.93 18.88
N GLY A 117 -16.20 -13.45 17.66
CA GLY A 117 -16.71 -12.10 17.38
C GLY A 117 -15.66 -10.99 17.44
N THR A 118 -14.41 -11.28 17.83
CA THR A 118 -13.35 -10.25 17.91
C THR A 118 -12.65 -10.08 16.56
N ARG A 119 -12.19 -8.85 16.25
CA ARG A 119 -11.41 -8.58 15.04
C ARG A 119 -9.93 -8.88 15.28
N ALA A 120 -9.33 -9.69 14.39
CA ALA A 120 -7.90 -9.93 14.39
C ALA A 120 -7.14 -8.66 14.00
N PRO A 121 -5.93 -8.40 14.55
CA PRO A 121 -5.13 -7.27 14.10
C PRO A 121 -4.71 -7.48 12.64
N PRO A 122 -4.83 -6.46 11.76
CA PRO A 122 -4.31 -6.52 10.40
C PRO A 122 -2.79 -6.51 10.38
N THR A 123 -2.20 -6.94 9.26
CA THR A 123 -0.76 -6.79 9.00
C THR A 123 -0.35 -5.32 8.94
N PHE A 124 -1.19 -4.49 8.29
CA PHE A 124 -1.01 -3.05 8.21
C PHE A 124 -2.24 -2.35 8.77
N VAL A 125 -2.06 -1.61 9.86
CA VAL A 125 -3.15 -0.89 10.53
C VAL A 125 -3.78 0.18 9.62
N PRO A 126 -5.10 0.43 9.68
CA PRO A 126 -5.80 1.42 8.85
C PRO A 126 -5.12 2.79 8.78
N SER A 127 -4.64 3.30 9.91
CA SER A 127 -3.93 4.57 9.99
C SER A 127 -2.64 4.64 9.14
N SER A 128 -2.06 3.50 8.80
CA SER A 128 -0.86 3.45 7.96
C SER A 128 -1.15 3.54 6.47
N TRP A 129 -2.29 3.04 5.98
CA TRP A 129 -2.55 2.95 4.53
C TRP A 129 -3.74 3.79 4.06
N ASN A 130 -4.62 4.19 4.98
CA ASN A 130 -5.70 5.09 4.67
C ASN A 130 -5.13 6.45 4.20
N VAL A 131 -5.80 7.03 3.21
CA VAL A 131 -5.41 8.28 2.55
C VAL A 131 -6.49 9.34 2.67
N TYR A 132 -7.62 9.10 3.35
CA TYR A 132 -8.72 10.06 3.45
C TYR A 132 -8.25 11.40 4.01
N GLU A 133 -7.67 11.41 5.21
CA GLU A 133 -7.14 12.62 5.85
C GLU A 133 -6.07 13.30 4.98
N ARG A 134 -5.19 12.53 4.35
CA ARG A 134 -4.18 13.07 3.42
C ARG A 134 -4.83 13.67 2.17
N THR A 135 -5.99 13.15 1.76
CA THR A 135 -6.72 13.63 0.60
C THR A 135 -7.34 14.98 0.87
N ILE A 136 -8.10 15.10 1.96
CA ILE A 136 -8.79 16.34 2.31
C ILE A 136 -7.80 17.45 2.71
N ASN A 137 -6.65 17.08 3.27
CA ASN A 137 -5.59 18.02 3.65
C ASN A 137 -4.56 18.30 2.53
N ASN A 138 -4.81 17.87 1.29
CA ASN A 138 -3.91 18.05 0.14
C ASN A 138 -2.46 17.59 0.39
N GLN A 139 -2.28 16.52 1.17
CA GLN A 139 -0.99 15.89 1.41
C GLN A 139 -0.68 14.82 0.36
N ASP A 140 0.60 14.52 0.20
CA ASP A 140 1.08 13.50 -0.72
C ASP A 140 0.53 12.10 -0.37
N LYS A 141 -0.10 11.49 -1.38
CA LYS A 141 -0.68 10.13 -1.32
C LYS A 141 0.25 9.08 -1.93
N THR A 142 1.18 9.53 -2.77
CA THR A 142 2.11 8.72 -3.54
C THR A 142 3.53 9.18 -3.28
N ASN A 143 4.50 8.30 -3.50
CA ASN A 143 5.93 8.59 -3.41
C ASN A 143 6.48 9.10 -4.76
N ASN A 144 5.74 10.00 -5.43
CA ASN A 144 6.09 10.51 -6.78
C ASN A 144 7.55 10.96 -6.88
N TYR A 145 8.08 11.60 -5.83
CA TYR A 145 9.48 12.02 -5.78
C TYR A 145 10.47 10.84 -5.82
N CYS A 146 10.20 9.78 -5.05
CA CYS A 146 11.02 8.57 -5.06
C CYS A 146 10.93 7.86 -6.41
N GLU A 147 9.75 7.79 -7.02
CA GLU A 147 9.58 7.19 -8.35
C GLU A 147 10.25 7.99 -9.46
N ALA A 148 10.16 9.32 -9.41
CA ALA A 148 10.85 10.20 -10.35
C ALA A 148 12.37 10.05 -10.23
N PHE A 149 12.89 9.94 -9.00
CA PHE A 149 14.29 9.62 -8.76
C PHE A 149 14.66 8.25 -9.32
N HIS A 150 13.90 7.19 -9.01
CA HIS A 150 14.13 5.84 -9.55
C HIS A 150 14.13 5.82 -11.07
N LYS A 151 13.17 6.49 -11.73
CA LYS A 151 13.13 6.63 -13.20
C LYS A 151 14.37 7.34 -13.73
N LYS A 152 14.78 8.44 -13.09
CA LYS A 152 15.98 9.19 -13.50
C LYS A 152 17.25 8.33 -13.39
N VAL A 153 17.39 7.57 -12.31
CA VAL A 153 18.50 6.63 -12.11
C VAL A 153 18.45 5.50 -13.15
N GLN A 154 17.29 4.89 -13.42
CA GLN A 154 17.16 3.85 -14.44
C GLN A 154 17.49 4.36 -15.85
N LEU A 155 17.06 5.58 -16.18
CA LEU A 155 17.39 6.23 -17.45
C LEU A 155 18.89 6.50 -17.55
N HIS A 156 19.51 6.98 -16.48
CA HIS A 156 20.95 7.24 -16.43
C HIS A 156 21.77 5.95 -16.60
N LEU A 157 21.39 4.88 -15.90
CA LEU A 157 22.10 3.60 -15.96
C LEU A 157 21.73 2.77 -17.21
N GLY A 158 20.68 3.14 -17.95
CA GLY A 158 20.23 2.45 -19.16
C GLY A 158 19.78 0.99 -18.95
N VAL A 159 19.50 0.58 -17.70
CA VAL A 159 19.02 -0.78 -17.36
C VAL A 159 17.97 -0.72 -16.25
N ALA A 160 16.95 -1.58 -16.34
CA ALA A 160 15.89 -1.68 -15.34
C ALA A 160 16.39 -2.23 -13.99
N HIS A 161 17.39 -3.11 -14.02
CA HIS A 161 17.99 -3.77 -12.86
C HIS A 161 19.52 -3.73 -12.96
N PRO A 162 20.17 -2.60 -12.58
CA PRO A 162 21.63 -2.50 -12.60
C PRO A 162 22.27 -3.48 -11.62
N THR A 163 23.35 -4.14 -12.05
CA THR A 163 24.23 -4.84 -11.11
C THR A 163 24.94 -3.83 -10.23
N ILE A 164 25.43 -4.26 -9.06
CA ILE A 164 26.17 -3.36 -8.18
C ILE A 164 27.41 -2.77 -8.86
N TRP A 165 28.06 -3.53 -9.74
CA TRP A 165 29.20 -3.08 -10.54
C TRP A 165 28.82 -1.96 -11.50
N LYS A 166 27.74 -2.16 -12.26
CA LYS A 166 27.25 -1.13 -13.18
C LYS A 166 26.77 0.15 -12.46
N PHE A 167 26.27 0.00 -11.23
CA PHE A 167 25.90 1.15 -10.41
C PHE A 167 27.13 1.92 -9.91
N LEU A 168 28.21 1.23 -9.56
CA LEU A 168 29.46 1.84 -9.10
C LEU A 168 30.26 2.49 -10.24
N ASP A 169 30.21 1.95 -11.45
CA ASP A 169 30.92 2.49 -12.62
C ASP A 169 30.33 3.84 -13.12
N GLU A 170 29.08 4.13 -12.77
CA GLU A 170 28.32 5.32 -13.21
C GLU A 170 28.12 6.36 -12.08
N LEU A 171 28.71 6.13 -10.91
CA LEU A 171 28.69 7.03 -9.74
C LEU A 171 29.81 8.06 -9.79
#